data_AF-A0A0Q7E0V0-F1
#
_entry.id   AF-A0A0Q7E0V0-F1
#
_cell.length_a   1.000
_cell.length_b   1.000
_cell.length_c   1.000
_cell.angle_alpha   90.00
_cell.angle_beta   90.00
_cell.angle_gamma   90.00
#
_symmetry.space_group_name_H-M   'P 1'
#
loop_
_entity.id
_entity.type
_entity.pdbx_description
1 polymer ?
#
loop_
_entity_poly.entity_id
_entity_poly.type
_entity_poly.pdbx_seq_one_letter_code
_entity_poly.pdbx_strand_id
1 'polypeptide(L)'
;MGHKGLRLTEKDAQAIAEAYVASLDLKGWRYEAGDVHDASMSLTGEYTVVFDTYSPEGTLVDGAVAVFVNKATGKARMFDGSM
;
A
#
# COMPACT_ATOMS: atom_id res chain seq x y z
N MET A 1 7.94 -8.32 31.55
CA MET A 1 7.64 -8.82 30.20
C MET A 1 7.78 -7.67 29.24
N GLY A 2 8.87 -7.60 28.47
CA GLY A 2 9.08 -6.52 27.52
C GLY A 2 8.12 -6.68 26.35
N HIS A 3 7.25 -5.71 26.12
CA HIS A 3 6.53 -5.59 24.85
C HIS A 3 7.57 -5.35 23.76
N LYS A 4 8.09 -6.43 23.18
CA LYS A 4 8.83 -6.38 21.93
C LYS A 4 7.79 -6.04 20.87
N GLY A 5 7.46 -4.76 20.75
CA GLY A 5 6.55 -4.26 19.73
C GLY A 5 7.10 -4.72 18.39
N LEU A 6 6.39 -5.65 17.74
CA LEU A 6 6.68 -6.08 16.38
C LEU A 6 6.58 -4.83 15.51
N ARG A 7 7.71 -4.19 15.25
CA ARG A 7 7.79 -3.16 14.22
C ARG A 7 7.61 -3.89 12.90
N LEU A 8 6.53 -3.56 12.19
CA LEU A 8 6.33 -4.01 10.83
C LEU A 8 7.55 -3.63 9.99
N THR A 9 7.98 -4.54 9.14
CA THR A 9 9.00 -4.32 8.13
C THR A 9 8.36 -3.80 6.84
N GLU A 10 9.17 -3.32 5.89
CA GLU A 10 8.70 -2.96 4.55
C GLU A 10 8.02 -4.14 3.85
N LYS A 11 8.55 -5.36 4.04
CA LYS A 11 7.95 -6.59 3.50
C LYS A 11 6.58 -6.87 4.10
N ASP A 12 6.42 -6.66 5.41
CA ASP A 12 5.11 -6.81 6.06
C ASP A 12 4.13 -5.76 5.54
N ALA A 13 4.59 -4.52 5.34
CA ALA A 13 3.77 -3.46 4.78
C ALA A 13 3.32 -3.76 3.34
N GLN A 14 4.21 -4.27 2.49
CA GLN A 14 3.85 -4.72 1.14
C GLN A 14 2.77 -5.79 1.18
N ALA A 15 2.98 -6.85 1.96
CA ALA A 15 2.02 -7.95 2.06
C ALA A 15 0.64 -7.49 2.57
N ILE A 16 0.63 -6.56 3.54
CA ILE A 16 -0.61 -5.96 4.06
C ILE A 16 -1.30 -5.11 2.98
N ALA A 17 -0.54 -4.32 2.22
CA ALA A 17 -1.09 -3.48 1.17
C ALA A 17 -1.65 -4.31 -0.01
N GLU A 18 -0.94 -5.36 -0.43
CA GLU A 18 -1.42 -6.32 -1.43
C GLU A 18 -2.71 -7.01 -0.99
N ALA A 19 -2.77 -7.47 0.27
CA ALA A 19 -3.97 -8.08 0.82
C ALA A 19 -5.15 -7.09 0.88
N TYR A 20 -4.89 -5.83 1.22
CA TYR A 20 -5.89 -4.78 1.21
C TYR A 20 -6.44 -4.53 -0.19
N VAL A 21 -5.55 -4.35 -1.18
CA VAL A 21 -5.93 -4.15 -2.58
C VAL A 21 -6.73 -5.33 -3.13
N ALA A 22 -6.31 -6.57 -2.83
CA ALA A 22 -7.00 -7.78 -3.25
C ALA A 22 -8.42 -7.90 -2.64
N SER A 23 -8.72 -7.18 -1.56
CA SER A 23 -10.05 -7.14 -0.96
C SER A 23 -11.00 -6.14 -1.64
N LEU A 24 -10.48 -5.26 -2.50
CA LEU A 24 -11.27 -4.25 -3.20
C LEU A 24 -11.96 -4.85 -4.43
N ASP A 25 -13.16 -4.36 -4.72
CA ASP A 25 -13.80 -4.60 -6.01
C ASP A 25 -13.24 -3.63 -7.05
N LEU A 26 -12.18 -4.07 -7.74
CA LEU A 26 -11.46 -3.27 -8.72
C LEU A 26 -12.17 -3.17 -10.07
N LYS A 27 -13.37 -3.75 -10.25
CA LYS A 27 -14.14 -3.67 -11.52
C LYS A 27 -13.33 -4.02 -12.78
N GLY A 28 -12.43 -5.00 -12.66
CA GLY A 28 -11.56 -5.46 -13.75
C GLY A 28 -10.19 -4.77 -13.79
N TRP A 29 -10.00 -3.67 -13.08
CA TRP A 29 -8.67 -3.08 -12.91
C TRP A 29 -7.76 -4.01 -12.11
N ARG A 30 -6.46 -3.90 -12.37
CA ARG A 30 -5.42 -4.67 -11.68
C ARG A 30 -4.38 -3.73 -11.13
N TYR A 31 -3.97 -3.97 -9.89
CA TYR A 31 -2.90 -3.23 -9.24
C TYR A 31 -1.75 -4.19 -8.92
N GLU A 32 -0.52 -3.78 -9.20
CA GLU A 32 0.68 -4.54 -8.88
C GLU A 32 1.59 -3.71 -7.97
N ALA A 33 1.99 -4.28 -6.84
CA ALA A 33 2.85 -3.58 -5.90
C ALA A 33 4.23 -3.36 -6.55
N GLY A 34 4.63 -2.09 -6.64
CA GLY A 34 5.96 -1.67 -7.04
C GLY A 34 6.79 -1.32 -5.81
N ASP A 35 7.12 -0.04 -5.67
CA ASP A 35 8.02 0.43 -4.63
C ASP A 35 7.37 0.54 -3.24
N VAL A 36 8.14 0.19 -2.21
CA VAL A 36 7.80 0.41 -0.81
C VAL A 36 8.72 1.50 -0.25
N HIS A 37 8.11 2.54 0.32
CA HIS A 37 8.83 3.64 0.93
C HIS A 37 8.48 3.74 2.40
N ASP A 38 9.52 3.80 3.23
CA ASP A 38 9.37 4.25 4.60
C ASP A 38 9.09 5.77 4.62
N ALA A 39 7.83 6.15 4.86
CA ALA A 39 7.43 7.56 4.91
C ALA A 39 7.79 8.26 6.24
N SER A 40 8.64 7.67 7.08
CA SER A 40 8.97 8.14 8.44
C SER A 40 9.49 9.57 8.54
N MET A 41 9.99 10.16 7.44
CA MET A 41 10.47 11.55 7.46
C MET A 41 9.35 12.59 7.25
N SER A 42 8.19 12.21 6.69
CA SER A 42 7.13 13.16 6.30
C SER A 42 5.74 12.79 6.83
N LEU A 43 5.49 11.52 7.15
CA LEU A 43 4.21 11.00 7.65
C LEU A 43 4.44 10.11 8.87
N THR A 44 3.71 10.42 9.93
CA THR A 44 3.83 9.96 11.33
C THR A 44 3.63 8.45 11.52
N GLY A 45 4.59 7.63 11.06
CA GLY A 45 4.62 6.20 11.35
C GLY A 45 3.84 5.32 10.37
N GLU A 46 3.92 5.62 9.07
CA GLU A 46 3.34 4.79 8.00
C GLU A 46 4.43 4.34 7.01
N TYR A 47 4.21 3.18 6.38
CA TYR A 47 4.85 2.81 5.12
C TYR A 47 3.94 3.24 3.97
N THR A 48 4.52 3.62 2.84
CA THR A 48 3.80 3.86 1.59
C THR A 48 4.16 2.76 0.61
N VAL A 49 3.17 2.08 0.05
CA VAL A 49 3.35 1.08 -1.00
C VAL A 49 2.72 1.65 -2.27
N VAL A 50 3.52 1.81 -3.31
CA VAL A 50 3.08 2.34 -4.60
C VAL A 50 2.68 1.17 -5.49
N PHE A 51 1.55 1.30 -6.17
CA PHE A 51 1.01 0.29 -7.07
C PHE A 51 0.95 0.83 -8.50
N ASP A 52 1.44 0.03 -9.43
CA ASP A 52 1.19 0.22 -10.85
C ASP A 52 -0.25 -0.18 -11.16
N THR A 53 -0.91 0.66 -11.96
CA THR A 53 -2.33 0.51 -12.27
C THR A 53 -2.51 0.01 -13.69
N TYR A 54 -3.21 -1.11 -13.86
CA TYR A 54 -3.53 -1.68 -15.16
C TYR A 54 -5.04 -1.61 -15.41
N SER A 55 -5.40 -1.15 -16.61
CA SER A 55 -6.78 -1.14 -17.09
C SER A 55 -7.34 -2.56 -17.22
N PRO A 56 -8.67 -2.74 -17.31
CA PRO A 56 -9.28 -4.04 -17.55
C PRO A 56 -8.78 -4.77 -18.81
N GLU A 57 -8.30 -4.03 -19.80
CA GLU A 57 -7.71 -4.53 -21.04
C GLU A 57 -6.23 -4.92 -20.87
N GLY A 58 -5.65 -4.70 -19.69
CA GLY A 58 -4.27 -5.04 -19.34
C GLY A 58 -3.24 -3.96 -19.70
N THR A 59 -3.66 -2.74 -19.99
CA THR A 59 -2.74 -1.64 -20.32
C THR A 59 -2.28 -0.93 -19.05
N LEU A 60 -0.97 -0.71 -18.89
CA LEU A 60 -0.45 0.13 -17.81
C LEU A 60 -0.94 1.57 -17.99
N VAL A 61 -1.56 2.12 -16.95
CA VAL A 61 -2.13 3.47 -16.92
C VAL A 61 -1.21 4.39 -16.12
N ASP A 62 -0.99 5.60 -16.64
CA ASP A 62 -0.27 6.65 -15.95
C ASP A 62 -1.11 7.15 -14.76
N GLY A 63 -0.57 7.03 -13.55
CA GLY A 63 -1.31 7.21 -12.30
C GLY A 63 -1.13 6.03 -11.36
N ALA A 64 -0.05 6.07 -10.59
CA ALA A 64 0.19 5.08 -9.54
C ALA A 64 -0.74 5.31 -8.34
N VAL A 65 -1.22 4.22 -7.75
CA VAL A 65 -2.02 4.26 -6.53
C VAL A 65 -1.12 4.06 -5.31
N ALA A 66 -1.27 4.89 -4.28
CA ALA A 66 -0.52 4.74 -3.04
C ALA A 66 -1.39 4.11 -1.95
N VAL A 67 -0.87 3.08 -1.28
CA VAL A 67 -1.46 2.50 -0.07
C VAL A 67 -0.57 2.81 1.11
N PHE A 68 -1.14 3.46 2.12
CA PHE A 68 -0.48 3.76 3.38
C PHE A 68 -0.75 2.66 4.40
N VAL A 69 0.30 2.12 5.02
CA VAL A 69 0.21 1.08 6.04
C VAL A 69 0.77 1.60 7.35
N ASN A 70 -0.08 1.66 8.38
CA ASN A 70 0.32 2.13 9.69
C ASN A 70 1.27 1.14 10.38
N LYS A 71 2.47 1.59 10.76
CA LYS A 71 3.54 0.74 11.32
C LYS A 71 3.21 0.13 12.68
N ALA A 72 2.33 0.77 13.45
CA ALA A 72 1.96 0.32 14.78
C ALA A 72 0.77 -0.64 14.78
N THR A 73 -0.15 -0.47 13.82
CA THR A 73 -1.45 -1.17 13.82
C THR A 73 -1.64 -2.13 12.64
N GLY A 74 -0.83 -2.02 11.59
CA GLY A 74 -1.00 -2.78 10.35
C GLY A 74 -2.26 -2.41 9.55
N LYS A 75 -2.93 -1.29 9.88
CA LYS A 75 -4.08 -0.82 9.11
C LYS A 75 -3.61 -0.20 7.80
N ALA A 76 -4.21 -0.64 6.70
CA ALA A 76 -3.99 -0.11 5.35
C ALA A 76 -5.11 0.86 4.95
N ARG A 77 -4.75 1.89 4.19
CA ARG A 77 -5.68 2.82 3.54
C ARG A 77 -5.13 3.22 2.17
N MET A 78 -5.99 3.26 1.15
CA MET A 78 -5.62 3.76 -0.17
C MET A 78 -5.79 5.28 -0.24
N PHE A 79 -4.88 5.92 -0.95
CA PHE A 79 -5.03 7.28 -1.40
C PHE A 79 -5.11 7.27 -2.91
N ASP A 80 -6.29 7.61 -3.41
CA ASP A 80 -6.51 7.86 -4.81
C ASP A 80 -6.37 9.38 -5.02
N GLY A 81 -5.42 9.78 -5.86
CA GLY A 81 -5.11 11.19 -6.12
C GLY A 81 -6.15 11.91 -6.99
N SER A 82 -7.25 11.26 -7.37
CA SER A 82 -8.33 11.91 -8.10
C SER A 82 -9.18 12.79 -7.17
N MET A 83 -8.75 14.04 -7.01
CA MET A 83 -9.62 15.18 -6.67
C MET A 83 -9.77 16.09 -7.90
#